data_AF-A0A167RJA6-F1
#
_entry.id   AF-A0A167RJA6-F1
#
_cell.length_a   1.000
_cell.length_b   1.000
_cell.length_c   1.000
_cell.angle_alpha   90.00
_cell.angle_beta   90.00
_cell.angle_gamma   90.00
#
_symmetry.space_group_name_H-M   'P 1'
#
loop_
_entity.id
_entity.type
_entity.pdbx_description
1 polymer ?
#
loop_
_entity_poly.entity_id
_entity_poly.type
_entity_poly.pdbx_seq_one_letter_code
_entity_poly.pdbx_strand_id
1 'polypeptide(L)'
;MTDILPRERALQESGQINTLQQERWDLWREEESENTEPFNIHELLRTEVKLRETAQREVALKEKLAIYQKQPTTDGSSAPTEIIQGLRAEVTMLNEKYWMLERKWWSIKGSLIEGPLARGMRLWRSHPKWYMHCVLREDCAGRGGCCGRDCGCCFNRHLPKRKFAAGHCTVECHCCEKARGFELSSEQKARVEKMFDLSVDRGYFKRIRHASLLGLIHLNLDNPFDLIEDPPPRYEAQAV
;
A
#
# COMPACT_ATOMS: atom_id res chain seq x y z
N MET A 1 -30.79 -6.08 -0.06
CA MET A 1 -30.21 -5.44 1.14
C MET A 1 -30.11 -6.53 2.18
N THR A 2 -28.91 -7.05 2.43
CA THR A 2 -28.66 -7.95 3.56
C THR A 2 -28.79 -7.10 4.84
N ASP A 3 -29.77 -7.42 5.68
CA ASP A 3 -30.00 -6.69 6.92
C ASP A 3 -28.77 -6.80 7.84
N ILE A 4 -28.36 -5.68 8.44
CA ILE A 4 -27.30 -5.66 9.45
C ILE A 4 -27.80 -6.45 10.66
N LEU A 5 -27.08 -7.51 11.03
CA LEU A 5 -27.43 -8.35 12.17
C LEU A 5 -27.53 -7.52 13.46
N PRO A 6 -28.45 -7.86 14.39
CA PRO A 6 -28.65 -7.10 15.62
C PRO A 6 -27.36 -6.87 16.42
N ARG A 7 -26.47 -7.88 16.46
CA ARG A 7 -25.19 -7.78 17.17
C ARG A 7 -24.23 -6.79 16.52
N GLU A 8 -24.09 -6.83 15.19
CA GLU A 8 -23.27 -5.84 14.46
C GLU A 8 -23.80 -4.41 14.69
N ARG A 9 -25.13 -4.23 14.67
CA ARG A 9 -25.76 -2.93 14.94
C ARG A 9 -25.46 -2.42 16.34
N ALA A 10 -25.62 -3.25 17.36
CA ALA A 10 -25.31 -2.89 18.75
C ALA A 10 -23.83 -2.52 18.95
N LEU A 11 -22.91 -3.25 18.30
CA LEU A 11 -21.47 -2.94 18.34
C LEU A 11 -21.16 -1.60 17.65
N GLN A 12 -21.84 -1.30 16.55
CA GLN A 12 -21.73 -0.02 15.86
C GLN A 12 -22.25 1.15 16.71
N GLU A 13 -23.39 0.98 17.38
CA GLU A 13 -23.99 1.99 18.25
C GLU A 13 -23.15 2.24 19.53
N SER A 14 -22.56 1.18 20.08
CA SER A 14 -21.70 1.28 21.28
C SER A 14 -20.28 1.81 20.99
N GLY A 15 -19.89 1.95 19.72
CA GLY A 15 -18.56 2.44 19.35
C GLY A 15 -17.41 1.45 19.60
N GLN A 16 -17.71 0.17 19.84
CA GLN A 16 -16.71 -0.88 20.06
C GLN A 16 -16.09 -1.34 18.73
N ILE A 17 -15.27 -0.47 18.11
CA ILE A 17 -14.79 -0.65 16.73
C ILE A 17 -13.97 -1.94 16.55
N ASN A 18 -13.09 -2.29 17.50
CA ASN A 18 -12.32 -3.53 17.40
C ASN A 18 -13.25 -4.76 17.32
N THR A 19 -14.13 -4.91 18.31
CA THR A 19 -15.10 -6.01 18.37
C THR A 19 -16.04 -6.01 17.17
N LEU A 20 -16.46 -4.84 16.69
CA LEU A 20 -17.25 -4.70 15.46
C LEU A 20 -16.50 -5.26 14.23
N GLN A 21 -15.23 -4.92 14.07
CA GLN A 21 -14.43 -5.41 12.94
C GLN A 21 -14.12 -6.90 13.06
N GLN A 22 -13.91 -7.43 14.26
CA GLN A 22 -13.79 -8.87 14.51
C GLN A 22 -15.07 -9.61 14.12
N GLU A 23 -16.23 -9.10 14.56
CA GLU A 23 -17.54 -9.66 14.19
C GLU A 23 -17.73 -9.71 12.68
N ARG A 24 -17.41 -8.60 11.99
CA ARG A 24 -17.52 -8.55 10.52
C ARG A 24 -16.61 -9.55 9.83
N TRP A 25 -15.42 -9.78 10.37
CA TRP A 25 -14.51 -10.79 9.86
C TRP A 25 -15.07 -12.19 10.05
N ASP A 26 -15.60 -12.49 11.22
CA ASP A 26 -16.12 -13.82 11.57
C ASP A 26 -17.36 -14.15 10.74
N LEU A 27 -18.33 -13.23 10.66
CA LEU A 27 -19.52 -13.37 9.80
C LEU A 27 -19.15 -13.58 8.33
N TRP A 28 -18.22 -12.78 7.80
CA TRP A 28 -17.79 -12.95 6.41
C TRP A 28 -17.13 -14.31 6.19
N ARG A 29 -16.32 -14.83 7.12
CA ARG A 29 -15.70 -16.16 6.95
C ARG A 29 -16.74 -17.29 6.89
N GLU A 30 -17.81 -17.16 7.68
CA GLU A 30 -18.92 -18.11 7.65
C GLU A 30 -19.63 -18.03 6.29
N GLU A 31 -20.02 -16.84 5.85
CA GLU A 31 -20.65 -16.60 4.54
C GLU A 31 -19.76 -17.05 3.36
N GLU A 32 -18.46 -16.76 3.42
CA GLU A 32 -17.50 -17.09 2.36
C GLU A 32 -17.31 -18.61 2.20
N SER A 33 -17.45 -19.38 3.28
CA SER A 33 -17.34 -20.84 3.24
C SER A 33 -18.44 -21.50 2.41
N GLU A 34 -19.55 -20.79 2.19
CA GLU A 34 -20.70 -21.22 1.41
C GLU A 34 -20.67 -20.69 -0.04
N ASN A 35 -19.75 -19.77 -0.36
CA ASN A 35 -19.68 -19.08 -1.66
C ASN A 35 -18.84 -19.86 -2.68
N THR A 36 -19.40 -20.09 -3.88
CA THR A 36 -18.73 -20.80 -4.97
C THR A 36 -17.67 -19.97 -5.70
N GLU A 37 -17.74 -18.64 -5.62
CA GLU A 37 -16.79 -17.71 -6.26
C GLU A 37 -16.20 -16.76 -5.20
N PRO A 38 -15.11 -17.17 -4.54
CA PRO A 38 -14.60 -16.46 -3.38
C PRO A 38 -13.95 -15.12 -3.74
N PHE A 39 -14.09 -14.14 -2.85
CA PHE A 39 -13.41 -12.87 -2.96
C PHE A 39 -11.90 -13.04 -2.85
N ASN A 40 -11.18 -12.74 -3.93
CA ASN A 40 -9.74 -12.98 -4.01
C ASN A 40 -8.91 -11.92 -3.27
N ILE A 41 -8.82 -12.07 -1.94
CA ILE A 41 -8.02 -11.20 -1.07
C ILE A 41 -6.53 -11.19 -1.46
N HIS A 42 -5.97 -12.34 -1.85
CA HIS A 42 -4.57 -12.43 -2.27
C HIS A 42 -4.31 -11.52 -3.47
N GLU A 43 -5.18 -11.58 -4.47
CA GLU A 43 -5.04 -10.78 -5.68
C GLU A 43 -5.31 -9.29 -5.43
N LEU A 44 -6.24 -8.95 -4.52
CA LEU A 44 -6.45 -7.57 -4.10
C LEU A 44 -5.16 -6.97 -3.53
N LEU A 45 -4.58 -7.59 -2.50
CA LEU A 45 -3.41 -7.05 -1.79
C LEU A 45 -2.18 -6.98 -2.71
N ARG A 46 -1.98 -7.99 -3.57
CA ARG A 46 -0.91 -7.98 -4.58
C ARG A 46 -1.11 -6.86 -5.60
N THR A 47 -2.34 -6.61 -6.04
CA THR A 47 -2.66 -5.52 -6.95
C THR A 47 -2.37 -4.17 -6.30
N GLU A 48 -2.71 -3.99 -5.02
CA GLU A 48 -2.37 -2.78 -4.26
C GLU A 48 -0.85 -2.57 -4.09
N VAL A 49 -0.06 -3.64 -3.88
CA VAL A 49 1.42 -3.56 -3.90
C VAL A 49 1.91 -3.09 -5.27
N LYS A 50 1.41 -3.67 -6.37
CA LYS A 50 1.82 -3.30 -7.73
C LYS A 50 1.44 -1.86 -8.10
N LEU A 51 0.30 -1.37 -7.62
CA LEU A 51 -0.11 0.03 -7.76
C LEU A 51 0.89 0.96 -7.06
N ARG A 52 1.32 0.61 -5.84
CA ARG A 52 2.37 1.35 -5.11
C ARG A 52 3.71 1.30 -5.82
N GLU A 53 4.16 0.13 -6.26
CA GLU A 53 5.42 -0.02 -7.01
C GLU A 53 5.43 0.85 -8.26
N THR A 54 4.35 0.80 -9.04
CA THR A 54 4.23 1.54 -10.30
C THR A 54 4.27 3.05 -10.04
N ALA A 55 3.53 3.54 -9.04
CA ALA A 55 3.54 4.95 -8.67
C ALA A 55 4.89 5.42 -8.09
N GLN A 56 5.56 4.56 -7.31
CA GLN A 56 6.86 4.89 -6.71
C GLN A 56 7.97 4.93 -7.75
N ARG A 57 7.96 4.00 -8.72
CA ARG A 57 8.88 4.04 -9.86
C ARG A 57 8.63 5.27 -10.72
N GLU A 58 7.37 5.62 -10.98
CA GLU A 58 7.01 6.84 -11.72
C GLU A 58 7.61 8.09 -11.04
N VAL A 59 7.49 8.21 -9.72
CA VAL A 59 8.09 9.31 -8.95
C VAL A 59 9.63 9.29 -9.06
N ALA A 60 10.25 8.12 -8.88
CA ALA A 60 11.71 7.97 -9.00
C ALA A 60 12.24 8.43 -10.36
N LEU A 61 11.57 8.04 -11.45
CA LEU A 61 11.96 8.41 -12.80
C LEU A 61 11.76 9.89 -13.08
N LYS A 62 10.68 10.50 -12.56
CA LYS A 62 10.46 11.95 -12.68
C LYS A 62 11.52 12.75 -11.93
N GLU A 63 11.97 12.28 -10.77
CA GLU A 63 13.10 12.88 -10.05
C GLU A 63 14.40 12.76 -10.87
N LYS A 64 14.70 11.56 -11.42
CA LYS A 64 15.85 11.34 -12.32
C LYS A 64 15.81 12.25 -13.55
N LEU A 65 14.65 12.38 -14.21
CA LEU A 65 14.43 13.27 -15.35
C LEU A 65 14.70 14.74 -14.99
N ALA A 66 14.19 15.20 -13.84
CA ALA A 66 14.40 16.57 -13.39
C ALA A 66 15.88 16.90 -13.13
N ILE A 67 16.69 15.91 -12.74
CA ILE A 67 18.14 16.07 -12.60
C ILE A 67 18.80 16.23 -13.97
N TYR A 68 18.52 15.34 -14.93
CA TYR A 68 19.11 15.40 -16.27
C TYR A 68 18.73 16.68 -17.03
N GLN A 69 17.49 17.16 -16.86
CA GLN A 69 17.03 18.41 -17.50
C GLN A 69 17.71 19.67 -16.96
N LYS A 70 18.31 19.62 -15.76
CA LYS A 70 18.99 20.74 -15.12
C LYS A 70 20.51 20.73 -15.33
N GLN A 71 21.08 19.65 -15.90
CA GLN A 71 22.51 19.59 -16.17
C GLN A 71 22.87 20.44 -17.40
N PRO A 72 23.88 21.34 -17.31
CA PRO A 72 24.33 22.11 -18.46
C PRO A 72 24.93 21.17 -19.52
N THR A 73 24.55 21.36 -20.79
CA THR A 73 25.10 20.60 -21.92
C THR A 73 26.51 21.09 -22.21
N THR A 74 27.53 20.49 -21.58
CA THR A 74 28.89 21.03 -21.71
C THR A 74 29.61 20.63 -23.00
N ASP A 75 29.45 19.43 -23.57
CA ASP A 75 30.44 18.99 -24.59
C ASP A 75 29.92 18.07 -25.70
N GLY A 76 28.86 18.45 -26.43
CA GLY A 76 28.52 17.82 -27.73
C GLY A 76 28.31 16.29 -27.74
N SER A 77 28.21 15.66 -26.56
CA SER A 77 28.13 14.21 -26.38
C SER A 77 26.68 13.73 -26.50
N SER A 78 26.46 12.69 -27.30
CA SER A 78 25.16 12.08 -27.57
C SER A 78 24.68 11.14 -26.44
N ALA A 79 24.59 11.64 -25.19
CA ALA A 79 24.06 10.88 -24.05
C ALA A 79 22.99 11.58 -23.17
N PRO A 80 22.68 12.88 -23.24
CA PRO A 80 21.52 13.45 -22.52
C PRO A 80 20.17 13.05 -23.13
N THR A 81 20.07 13.01 -24.47
CA THR A 81 18.78 12.86 -25.17
C THR A 81 18.24 11.43 -25.12
N GLU A 82 19.07 10.43 -25.38
CA GLU A 82 18.64 9.02 -25.38
C GLU A 82 18.21 8.55 -23.99
N ILE A 83 18.94 8.93 -22.94
CA ILE A 83 18.58 8.63 -21.54
C ILE A 83 17.26 9.31 -21.18
N ILE A 84 17.10 10.60 -21.50
CA ILE A 84 15.83 11.33 -21.25
C ILE A 84 14.68 10.66 -21.99
N GLN A 85 14.88 10.25 -23.25
CA GLN A 85 13.85 9.60 -24.05
C GLN A 85 13.49 8.22 -23.48
N GLY A 86 14.47 7.43 -23.05
CA GLY A 86 14.25 6.14 -22.39
C GLY A 86 13.47 6.27 -21.08
N LEU A 87 13.85 7.22 -20.22
CA LEU A 87 13.14 7.51 -18.97
C LEU A 87 11.70 7.97 -19.24
N ARG A 88 11.46 8.81 -20.25
CA ARG A 88 10.11 9.24 -20.66
C ARG A 88 9.28 8.07 -21.18
N ALA A 89 9.88 7.18 -21.99
CA ALA A 89 9.20 5.99 -22.48
C ALA A 89 8.79 5.07 -21.31
N GLU A 90 9.66 4.87 -20.33
CA GLU A 90 9.33 4.09 -19.13
C GLU A 90 8.20 4.73 -18.32
N VAL A 91 8.20 6.05 -18.13
CA VAL A 91 7.08 6.76 -17.48
C VAL A 91 5.75 6.54 -18.22
N THR A 92 5.76 6.56 -19.55
CA THR A 92 4.56 6.25 -20.35
C THR A 92 4.07 4.82 -20.13
N MET A 93 4.97 3.84 -20.16
CA MET A 93 4.61 2.43 -19.86
C MET A 93 4.05 2.27 -18.45
N LEU A 94 4.59 2.97 -17.46
CA LEU A 94 4.08 2.95 -16.09
C LEU A 94 2.68 3.56 -15.99
N ASN A 95 2.35 4.57 -16.79
CA ASN A 95 1.00 5.14 -16.85
C ASN A 95 -0.01 4.10 -17.35
N GLU A 96 0.32 3.39 -18.43
CA GLU A 96 -0.52 2.32 -18.99
C GLU A 96 -0.66 1.16 -18.01
N LYS A 97 0.45 0.71 -17.40
CA LYS A 97 0.45 -0.33 -16.37
C LYS A 97 -0.40 0.05 -15.17
N TYR A 98 -0.21 1.26 -14.65
CA TYR A 98 -1.00 1.77 -13.52
C TYR A 98 -2.48 1.82 -13.91
N TRP A 99 -2.79 2.26 -15.14
CA TRP A 99 -4.14 2.21 -15.65
C TRP A 99 -4.66 0.77 -15.55
N MET A 100 -4.09 -0.20 -16.25
CA MET A 100 -4.57 -1.60 -16.17
C MET A 100 -4.76 -2.13 -14.73
N LEU A 101 -3.84 -1.79 -13.81
CA LEU A 101 -3.92 -2.19 -12.41
C LEU A 101 -5.13 -1.61 -11.65
N GLU A 102 -5.55 -0.36 -11.88
CA GLU A 102 -6.76 0.14 -11.19
C GLU A 102 -8.02 -0.56 -11.69
N ARG A 103 -8.09 -0.92 -12.99
CA ARG A 103 -9.25 -1.70 -13.51
C ARG A 103 -9.27 -3.10 -12.91
N LYS A 104 -8.10 -3.72 -12.79
CA LYS A 104 -7.96 -4.99 -12.08
C LYS A 104 -8.42 -4.87 -10.62
N TRP A 105 -7.97 -3.82 -9.93
CA TRP A 105 -8.42 -3.53 -8.56
C TRP A 105 -9.94 -3.37 -8.48
N TRP A 106 -10.54 -2.62 -9.40
CA TRP A 106 -12.00 -2.43 -9.45
C TRP A 106 -12.76 -3.71 -9.74
N SER A 107 -12.26 -4.55 -10.64
CA SER A 107 -12.84 -5.86 -10.95
C SER A 107 -12.88 -6.75 -9.69
N ILE A 108 -11.74 -6.85 -8.98
CA ILE A 108 -11.64 -7.62 -7.74
C ILE A 108 -12.53 -7.01 -6.65
N LYS A 109 -12.51 -5.68 -6.48
CA LYS A 109 -13.35 -5.02 -5.47
C LYS A 109 -14.85 -5.18 -5.76
N GLY A 110 -15.21 -5.26 -7.04
CA GLY A 110 -16.58 -5.47 -7.52
C GLY A 110 -17.10 -6.88 -7.29
N SER A 111 -16.22 -7.88 -7.16
CA SER A 111 -16.64 -9.25 -6.78
C SER A 111 -16.90 -9.40 -5.28
N LEU A 112 -16.48 -8.44 -4.45
CA LEU A 112 -16.82 -8.42 -3.03
C LEU A 112 -18.29 -8.04 -2.86
N ILE A 113 -19.11 -9.05 -2.57
CA ILE A 113 -20.53 -8.91 -2.25
C ILE A 113 -20.72 -7.92 -1.09
N GLU A 114 -21.78 -7.11 -1.18
CA GLU A 114 -22.14 -6.21 -0.09
C GLU A 114 -22.53 -7.02 1.16
N GLY A 115 -21.73 -6.84 2.21
CA GLY A 115 -21.80 -7.66 3.42
C GLY A 115 -20.88 -7.14 4.54
N PRO A 116 -20.67 -7.95 5.59
CA PRO A 116 -19.88 -7.56 6.75
C PRO A 116 -18.45 -7.10 6.39
N LEU A 117 -17.73 -7.87 5.57
CA LEU A 117 -16.38 -7.50 5.13
C LEU A 117 -16.36 -6.20 4.32
N ALA A 118 -17.32 -6.00 3.40
CA ALA A 118 -17.41 -4.77 2.61
C ALA A 118 -17.63 -3.53 3.50
N ARG A 119 -18.51 -3.64 4.50
CA ARG A 119 -18.73 -2.58 5.50
C ARG A 119 -17.47 -2.32 6.32
N GLY A 120 -16.80 -3.38 6.77
CA GLY A 120 -15.58 -3.27 7.56
C GLY A 120 -14.43 -2.61 6.81
N MET A 121 -14.22 -2.99 5.54
CA MET A 121 -13.23 -2.36 4.67
C MET A 121 -13.55 -0.89 4.40
N ARG A 122 -14.82 -0.53 4.21
CA ARG A 122 -15.24 0.88 4.04
C ARG A 122 -14.98 1.69 5.29
N LEU A 123 -15.35 1.18 6.46
CA LEU A 123 -15.08 1.85 7.74
C LEU A 123 -13.57 2.06 7.92
N TRP A 124 -12.78 1.00 7.75
CA TRP A 124 -11.33 1.08 7.94
C TRP A 124 -10.67 2.08 6.97
N ARG A 125 -10.99 1.98 5.68
CA ARG A 125 -10.41 2.83 4.63
C ARG A 125 -11.00 4.23 4.55
N SER A 126 -12.00 4.55 5.37
CA SER A 126 -12.50 5.92 5.53
C SER A 126 -11.48 6.83 6.21
N HIS A 127 -10.58 6.26 7.03
CA HIS A 127 -9.48 7.01 7.61
C HIS A 127 -8.36 7.21 6.58
N PRO A 128 -7.99 8.46 6.22
CA PRO A 128 -7.06 8.74 5.12
C PRO A 128 -5.65 8.19 5.36
N LYS A 129 -5.29 7.92 6.62
CA LYS A 129 -4.01 7.31 7.04
C LYS A 129 -4.14 5.88 7.53
N TRP A 130 -5.18 5.12 7.13
CA TRP A 130 -5.34 3.70 7.51
C TRP A 130 -4.05 2.89 7.29
N TYR A 131 -3.30 3.23 6.25
CA TYR A 131 -2.04 2.55 5.92
C TYR A 131 -0.90 2.82 6.91
N MET A 132 -1.05 3.76 7.85
CA MET A 132 -0.07 4.06 8.91
C MET A 132 -0.31 3.23 10.19
N HIS A 133 -1.19 2.24 10.13
CA HIS A 133 -1.37 1.25 11.19
C HIS A 133 -0.05 0.56 11.56
N CYS A 134 0.21 0.36 12.85
CA CYS A 134 1.50 -0.09 13.40
C CYS A 134 2.04 -1.37 12.73
N VAL A 135 1.19 -2.37 12.46
CA VAL A 135 1.58 -3.60 11.73
C VAL A 135 2.12 -3.32 10.33
N LEU A 136 1.51 -2.38 9.60
CA LEU A 136 1.95 -2.04 8.25
C LEU A 136 3.26 -1.23 8.30
N ARG A 137 3.43 -0.39 9.33
CA ARG A 137 4.69 0.32 9.58
C ARG A 137 5.82 -0.65 9.91
N GLU A 138 5.56 -1.63 10.77
CA GLU A 138 6.51 -2.67 11.14
C GLU A 138 6.90 -3.51 9.92
N ASP A 139 5.94 -3.91 9.08
CA ASP A 139 6.20 -4.61 7.82
C ASP A 139 7.11 -3.78 6.90
N CYS A 140 6.83 -2.49 6.76
CA CYS A 140 7.67 -1.57 6.01
C CYS A 140 9.09 -1.50 6.59
N ALA A 141 9.24 -1.36 7.91
CA ALA A 141 10.54 -1.31 8.58
C ALA A 141 11.32 -2.62 8.41
N GLY A 142 10.68 -3.78 8.62
CA GLY A 142 11.29 -5.11 8.49
C GLY A 142 11.77 -5.43 7.06
N ARG A 143 11.15 -4.82 6.05
CA ARG A 143 11.61 -4.88 4.64
C ARG A 143 12.78 -3.93 4.32
N GLY A 144 13.31 -3.19 5.32
CA GLY A 144 14.31 -2.14 5.12
C GLY A 144 13.74 -0.82 4.59
N GLY A 145 12.44 -0.59 4.77
CA GLY A 145 11.72 0.56 4.26
C GLY A 145 11.87 1.85 5.07
N CYS A 146 11.22 2.93 4.59
CA CYS A 146 11.26 4.25 5.21
C CYS A 146 10.77 4.27 6.66
N CYS A 147 9.88 3.37 7.09
CA CYS A 147 9.32 3.38 8.45
C CYS A 147 10.32 2.96 9.53
N GLY A 148 11.39 2.23 9.16
CA GLY A 148 12.51 1.93 10.05
C GLY A 148 13.58 3.02 10.08
N ARG A 149 13.29 4.17 9.46
CA ARG A 149 14.16 5.34 9.40
C ARG A 149 13.33 6.58 9.71
N ASP A 150 14.01 7.70 9.92
CA ASP A 150 13.32 8.94 10.25
C ASP A 150 13.03 9.83 9.02
N CYS A 151 13.12 9.31 7.79
CA CYS A 151 12.94 10.16 6.59
C CYS A 151 11.51 10.68 6.39
N GLY A 152 10.52 10.18 7.14
CA GLY A 152 9.12 10.64 7.08
C GLY A 152 8.39 10.36 5.76
N CYS A 153 9.03 9.67 4.81
CA CYS A 153 8.56 9.54 3.42
C CYS A 153 7.20 8.84 3.31
N CYS A 154 6.90 7.89 4.20
CA CYS A 154 5.64 7.15 4.18
C CYS A 154 4.47 7.98 4.70
N PHE A 155 4.70 8.77 5.75
CA PHE A 155 3.68 9.63 6.34
C PHE A 155 3.33 10.81 5.42
N ASN A 156 4.37 11.45 4.86
CA ASN A 156 4.21 12.59 3.95
C ASN A 156 3.87 12.18 2.51
N ARG A 157 3.52 10.92 2.27
CA ARG A 157 3.31 10.42 0.90
C ARG A 157 2.06 11.05 0.30
N HIS A 158 2.25 12.03 -0.58
CA HIS A 158 1.17 12.68 -1.30
C HIS A 158 1.12 12.21 -2.76
N LEU A 159 0.12 11.38 -3.09
CA LEU A 159 -0.11 10.84 -4.44
C LEU A 159 -1.53 11.16 -4.95
N PRO A 160 -1.89 12.44 -5.15
CA PRO A 160 -3.27 12.85 -5.43
C PRO A 160 -3.80 12.27 -6.75
N LYS A 161 -2.93 12.06 -7.74
CA LYS A 161 -3.26 11.45 -9.03
C LYS A 161 -3.25 9.92 -9.02
N ARG A 162 -2.78 9.29 -7.93
CA ARG A 162 -2.62 7.83 -7.80
C ARG A 162 -3.25 7.34 -6.48
N LYS A 163 -4.56 7.54 -6.34
CA LYS A 163 -5.29 7.31 -5.07
C LYS A 163 -5.16 5.88 -4.53
N PHE A 164 -5.09 4.88 -5.40
CA PHE A 164 -4.92 3.48 -4.99
C PHE A 164 -3.47 3.10 -4.63
N ALA A 165 -2.52 4.01 -4.81
CA ALA A 165 -1.13 3.84 -4.40
C ALA A 165 -0.85 4.39 -2.99
N ALA A 166 -1.89 4.65 -2.18
CA ALA A 166 -1.72 4.95 -0.76
C ALA A 166 -1.04 3.76 -0.04
N GLY A 167 -0.06 4.04 0.80
CA GLY A 167 0.65 3.04 1.60
C GLY A 167 2.16 3.23 1.68
N HIS A 168 2.82 2.22 2.23
CA HIS A 168 4.26 2.23 2.50
C HIS A 168 5.12 2.07 1.25
N CYS A 169 6.43 2.32 1.42
CA CYS A 169 7.39 2.11 0.35
C CYS A 169 7.47 0.63 -0.07
N THR A 170 7.75 0.42 -1.34
CA THR A 170 8.12 -0.85 -1.95
C THR A 170 9.58 -0.79 -2.39
N VAL A 171 10.04 -1.82 -3.11
CA VAL A 171 11.38 -1.86 -3.70
C VAL A 171 11.65 -0.72 -4.69
N GLU A 172 10.60 -0.06 -5.21
CA GLU A 172 10.69 1.06 -6.16
C GLU A 172 10.79 2.44 -5.50
N CYS A 173 10.81 2.50 -4.17
CA CYS A 173 10.91 3.78 -3.47
C CYS A 173 12.32 4.39 -3.64
N HIS A 174 12.39 5.54 -4.32
CA HIS A 174 13.67 6.21 -4.57
C HIS A 174 14.41 6.65 -3.29
N CYS A 175 13.68 7.02 -2.21
CA CYS A 175 14.31 7.28 -0.90
C CYS A 175 15.00 6.03 -0.34
N CYS A 176 14.37 4.84 -0.46
CA CYS A 176 14.96 3.58 -0.04
C CYS A 176 16.13 3.17 -0.96
N GLU A 177 16.04 3.42 -2.27
CA GLU A 177 17.13 3.21 -3.22
C GLU A 177 18.38 4.02 -2.82
N LYS A 178 18.23 5.32 -2.54
CA LYS A 178 19.33 6.18 -2.08
C LYS A 178 19.92 5.69 -0.77
N ALA A 179 19.08 5.37 0.22
CA ALA A 179 19.53 4.89 1.52
C ALA A 179 20.29 3.56 1.43
N ARG A 180 19.88 2.69 0.50
CA ARG A 180 20.52 1.40 0.24
C ARG A 180 21.82 1.54 -0.58
N GLY A 181 21.97 2.61 -1.36
CA GLY A 181 23.19 2.93 -2.11
C GLY A 181 23.37 2.19 -3.45
N PHE A 182 22.37 1.43 -3.90
CA PHE A 182 22.40 0.74 -5.19
C PHE A 182 20.98 0.60 -5.77
N GLU A 183 20.83 0.26 -7.05
CA GLU A 183 19.54 -0.14 -7.65
C GLU A 183 19.41 -1.67 -7.59
N LEU A 184 18.20 -2.19 -7.38
CA LEU A 184 17.97 -3.64 -7.44
C LEU A 184 17.79 -4.08 -8.90
N SER A 185 18.46 -5.16 -9.30
CA SER A 185 18.17 -5.85 -10.55
C SER A 185 16.77 -6.48 -10.53
N SER A 186 16.22 -6.79 -11.70
CA SER A 186 14.92 -7.48 -11.80
C SER A 186 14.90 -8.80 -11.03
N GLU A 187 16.02 -9.54 -11.03
CA GLU A 187 16.14 -10.78 -10.27
C GLU A 187 16.12 -10.53 -8.75
N GLN A 188 16.83 -9.49 -8.28
CA GLN A 188 16.82 -9.13 -6.86
C GLN A 188 15.43 -8.66 -6.40
N LYS A 189 14.72 -7.89 -7.24
CA LYS A 189 13.32 -7.49 -6.97
C LYS A 189 12.42 -8.73 -6.84
N ALA A 190 12.53 -9.69 -7.75
CA ALA A 190 11.77 -10.94 -7.70
C ALA A 190 12.10 -11.78 -6.44
N ARG A 191 13.37 -11.82 -6.00
CA ARG A 191 13.76 -12.48 -4.76
C ARG A 191 13.12 -11.81 -3.54
N VAL A 192 13.10 -10.47 -3.48
CA VAL A 192 12.42 -9.73 -2.40
C VAL A 192 10.91 -9.97 -2.42
N GLU A 193 10.26 -9.96 -3.59
CA GLU A 193 8.82 -10.28 -3.72
C GLU A 193 8.51 -11.66 -3.14
N LYS A 194 9.37 -12.66 -3.41
CA LYS A 194 9.23 -14.02 -2.89
C LYS A 194 9.42 -14.13 -1.37
N MET A 195 10.25 -13.28 -0.75
CA MET A 195 10.41 -13.25 0.72
C MET A 195 9.15 -12.75 1.42
N PHE A 196 8.45 -11.80 0.81
CA PHE A 196 7.26 -11.14 1.35
C PHE A 196 6.01 -11.48 0.52
N ASP A 197 5.86 -12.78 0.24
CA ASP A 197 4.87 -13.28 -0.71
C ASP A 197 3.45 -13.27 -0.12
N LEU A 198 2.60 -12.44 -0.71
CA LEU A 198 1.18 -12.32 -0.35
C LEU A 198 0.29 -13.32 -1.10
N SER A 199 0.83 -14.20 -1.92
CA SER A 199 0.07 -15.25 -2.63
C SER A 199 -0.06 -16.55 -1.85
N VAL A 200 0.67 -16.70 -0.75
CA VAL A 200 0.67 -17.92 0.07
C VAL A 200 0.06 -17.63 1.44
N ASP A 201 -0.87 -18.48 1.88
CA ASP A 201 -1.53 -18.33 3.19
C ASP A 201 -0.62 -18.74 4.36
N ARG A 202 0.36 -17.88 4.67
CA ARG A 202 1.27 -18.01 5.83
C ARG A 202 0.91 -16.98 6.90
N GLY A 203 1.50 -17.13 8.09
CA GLY A 203 1.33 -16.15 9.19
C GLY A 203 1.59 -14.70 8.74
N TYR A 204 2.57 -14.51 7.86
CA TYR A 204 2.83 -13.23 7.21
C TYR A 204 1.60 -12.66 6.47
N PHE A 205 1.02 -13.41 5.53
CA PHE A 205 -0.17 -12.99 4.80
C PHE A 205 -1.35 -12.71 5.73
N LYS A 206 -1.62 -13.59 6.71
CA LYS A 206 -2.72 -13.42 7.68
C LYS A 206 -2.59 -12.10 8.43
N ARG A 207 -1.38 -11.77 8.89
CA ARG A 207 -1.06 -10.53 9.61
C ARG A 207 -1.29 -9.30 8.73
N ILE A 208 -0.76 -9.29 7.51
CA ILE A 208 -0.92 -8.15 6.58
C ILE A 208 -2.38 -7.99 6.15
N ARG A 209 -3.09 -9.10 5.89
CA ARG A 209 -4.50 -9.10 5.51
C ARG A 209 -5.38 -8.43 6.56
N HIS A 210 -5.28 -8.86 7.82
CA HIS A 210 -6.12 -8.34 8.90
C HIS A 210 -5.91 -6.84 9.12
N ALA A 211 -4.65 -6.39 9.15
CA ALA A 211 -4.33 -4.98 9.27
C ALA A 211 -4.78 -4.17 8.05
N SER A 212 -4.59 -4.70 6.83
CA SER A 212 -4.90 -3.96 5.59
C SER A 212 -6.40 -3.86 5.27
N LEU A 213 -7.19 -4.86 5.67
CA LEU A 213 -8.62 -4.91 5.37
C LEU A 213 -9.46 -4.29 6.48
N LEU A 214 -9.11 -4.51 7.74
CA LEU A 214 -9.99 -4.20 8.88
C LEU A 214 -9.28 -3.46 10.03
N GLY A 215 -7.97 -3.25 9.96
CA GLY A 215 -7.17 -2.67 11.04
C GLY A 215 -7.05 -3.60 12.27
N LEU A 216 -7.19 -4.90 12.06
CA LEU A 216 -7.15 -5.88 13.15
C LEU A 216 -5.74 -6.42 13.39
N ILE A 217 -5.43 -6.68 14.65
CA ILE A 217 -4.26 -7.45 15.10
C ILE A 217 -4.77 -8.64 15.90
N HIS A 218 -4.22 -9.82 15.63
CA HIS A 218 -4.61 -11.04 16.35
C HIS A 218 -4.38 -10.88 17.87
N LEU A 219 -5.41 -11.20 18.66
CA LEU A 219 -5.42 -11.11 20.14
C LEU A 219 -5.28 -9.69 20.73
N ASN A 220 -5.37 -8.63 19.91
CA ASN A 220 -5.39 -7.26 20.38
C ASN A 220 -6.82 -6.71 20.41
N LEU A 221 -7.18 -6.01 21.49
CA LEU A 221 -8.51 -5.44 21.71
C LEU A 221 -8.56 -3.91 21.57
N ASP A 222 -7.42 -3.27 21.30
CA ASP A 222 -7.32 -1.83 21.14
C ASP A 222 -8.13 -1.38 19.93
N ASN A 223 -8.63 -0.15 19.97
CA ASN A 223 -9.32 0.42 18.82
C ASN A 223 -8.36 0.49 17.61
N PRO A 224 -8.70 -0.09 16.45
CA PRO A 224 -7.87 -0.04 15.25
C PRO A 224 -7.38 1.35 14.83
N PHE A 225 -8.16 2.40 15.13
CA PHE A 225 -7.79 3.77 14.83
C PHE A 225 -6.72 4.32 15.78
N ASP A 226 -6.66 3.85 17.03
CA ASP A 226 -5.62 4.24 18.00
C ASP A 226 -4.28 3.59 17.67
N LEU A 227 -4.28 2.55 16.84
CA LEU A 227 -3.09 1.86 16.33
C LEU A 227 -2.51 2.52 15.06
N ILE A 228 -3.11 3.62 14.60
CA ILE A 228 -2.57 4.44 13.51
C ILE A 228 -1.50 5.36 14.09
N GLU A 229 -0.26 5.11 13.71
CA GLU A 229 0.87 5.83 14.27
C GLU A 229 1.28 6.98 13.34
N ASP A 230 1.05 8.20 13.82
CA ASP A 230 1.58 9.41 13.22
C ASP A 230 3.00 9.66 13.76
N PRO A 231 4.07 9.52 12.97
CA PRO A 231 5.39 9.95 13.41
C PRO A 231 5.33 11.45 13.76
N PRO A 232 6.03 11.91 14.81
CA PRO A 232 5.98 13.30 15.23
C PRO A 232 6.34 14.22 14.04
N PRO A 233 5.63 15.35 13.86
CA PRO A 233 5.96 16.30 12.81
C PRO A 233 7.41 16.74 13.01
N ARG A 234 8.23 16.56 11.97
CA ARG A 234 9.56 17.18 11.96
C ARG A 234 9.35 18.67 11.76
N TYR A 235 9.61 19.46 12.80
CA TYR A 235 10.03 20.84 12.62
C TYR A 235 11.16 20.84 11.60
N GLU A 236 11.00 21.61 10.53
CA GLU A 236 12.04 21.76 9.51
C GLU A 236 13.37 22.01 10.21
N ALA A 237 14.34 21.12 10.01
CA ALA A 237 15.70 21.38 10.41
C ALA A 237 16.10 22.66 9.66
N GLN A 238 16.18 23.76 10.41
CA GLN A 238 16.74 25.01 9.91
C GLN A 238 18.09 24.67 9.29
N ALA A 239 18.26 25.05 8.03
CA ALA A 239 19.54 25.00 7.36
C ALA A 239 20.56 25.74 8.24
N VAL A 240 21.60 25.02 8.66
CA VAL A 240 22.85 25.59 9.17
C VAL A 240 23.88 25.42 8.07
#